data_AF-A0A957QVF9-F1
#
_entry.id   AF-A0A957QVF9-F1
#
_cell.length_a   1.000
_cell.length_b   1.000
_cell.length_c   1.000
_cell.angle_alpha   90.00
_cell.angle_beta   90.00
_cell.angle_gamma   90.00
#
_symmetry.space_group_name_H-M   'P 1'
#
loop_
_entity.id
_entity.type
_entity.pdbx_description
1 polymer ?
#
loop_
_entity_poly.entity_id
_entity_poly.type
_entity_poly.pdbx_seq_one_letter_code
_entity_poly.pdbx_strand_id
1 'polypeptide(L)'
;AVWLSPIYPSPMHDFGYDVADYTDIHPMFGTLADFDALLADVHARGMKLILDLVPNHTSNEHPWFRESRSSRANPKRDWYIWRDPAPDGGPPNNWTSFFGGPAWTLDEQTGQYYLHQFVTQQPELNYRNPAVLEAMLGEMRFWL
;
A
#
# COMPACT_ATOMS: atom_id res chain seq x y z
N ALA A 1 -4.79 4.12 25.89
CA ALA A 1 -4.37 4.48 24.52
C ALA A 1 -5.57 4.30 23.60
N VAL A 2 -5.55 4.96 22.44
CA VAL A 2 -6.49 4.74 21.33
C VAL A 2 -5.65 4.25 20.15
N TRP A 3 -6.10 3.20 19.47
CA TRP A 3 -5.52 2.74 18.21
C TRP A 3 -6.55 2.97 17.11
N LEU A 4 -6.17 3.73 16.09
CA LEU A 4 -7.00 3.95 14.91
C LEU A 4 -6.61 2.94 13.83
N SER A 5 -7.60 2.28 13.25
CA SER A 5 -7.50 1.65 11.93
C SER A 5 -7.05 2.69 10.88
N PRO A 6 -6.66 2.29 9.66
CA PRO A 6 -6.17 3.21 8.64
C PRO A 6 -7.11 4.40 8.38
N ILE A 7 -6.53 5.60 8.38
CA ILE A 7 -7.22 6.87 8.11
C ILE A 7 -6.66 7.59 6.87
N TYR A 8 -5.76 6.95 6.15
CA TYR A 8 -5.04 7.50 5.00
C TYR A 8 -5.91 7.54 3.74
N PRO A 9 -5.63 8.42 2.75
CA PRO A 9 -6.22 8.34 1.43
C PRO A 9 -6.13 6.93 0.85
N SER A 10 -7.25 6.45 0.32
CA SER A 10 -7.51 5.08 -0.08
C SER A 10 -8.76 5.08 -0.96
N PRO A 11 -8.80 4.28 -2.04
CA PRO A 11 -10.02 4.04 -2.80
C PRO A 11 -11.04 3.15 -2.06
N MET A 12 -10.71 2.67 -0.85
CA MET A 12 -11.57 1.90 0.04
C MET A 12 -11.98 0.52 -0.50
N HIS A 13 -11.17 -0.10 -1.35
CA HIS A 13 -11.41 -1.49 -1.79
C HIS A 13 -11.26 -2.49 -0.65
N ASP A 14 -10.43 -2.16 0.34
CA ASP A 14 -10.28 -2.88 1.61
C ASP A 14 -10.43 -1.91 2.79
N PHE A 15 -11.40 -1.00 2.68
CA PHE A 15 -11.83 -0.09 3.75
C PHE A 15 -10.67 0.68 4.44
N GLY A 16 -9.67 1.11 3.66
CA GLY A 16 -8.55 1.93 4.13
C GLY A 16 -7.21 1.18 4.19
N TYR A 17 -7.20 -0.15 4.11
CA TYR A 17 -5.96 -0.94 4.07
C TYR A 17 -5.30 -0.91 2.68
N ASP A 18 -5.98 -0.45 1.65
CA ASP A 18 -5.42 -0.12 0.34
C ASP A 18 -5.00 1.36 0.29
N VAL A 19 -3.83 1.69 0.85
CA VAL A 19 -3.35 3.08 1.01
C VAL A 19 -2.83 3.68 -0.31
N ALA A 20 -3.35 4.84 -0.71
CA ALA A 20 -2.98 5.58 -1.91
C ALA A 20 -2.05 6.79 -1.65
N ASP A 21 -2.01 7.29 -0.42
CA ASP A 21 -1.06 8.31 0.08
C ASP A 21 -0.86 8.09 1.58
N TYR A 22 0.37 7.92 2.05
CA TYR A 22 0.66 7.65 3.46
C TYR A 22 0.76 8.91 4.33
N THR A 23 0.79 10.12 3.75
CA THR A 23 1.09 11.38 4.49
C THR A 23 -0.09 12.34 4.61
N ASP A 24 -1.28 11.87 4.31
CA ASP A 24 -2.50 12.68 4.40
C ASP A 24 -3.63 11.89 5.08
N ILE A 25 -4.75 12.55 5.29
CA ILE A 25 -5.99 11.99 5.84
C ILE A 25 -7.01 11.80 4.71
N HIS A 26 -7.68 10.66 4.70
CA HIS A 26 -8.76 10.43 3.74
C HIS A 26 -9.85 11.51 3.93
N PRO A 27 -10.36 12.15 2.86
CA PRO A 27 -11.34 13.24 2.99
C PRO A 27 -12.63 12.89 3.73
N MET A 28 -13.01 11.61 3.77
CA MET A 28 -14.14 11.12 4.57
C MET A 28 -13.92 11.23 6.08
N PHE A 29 -12.67 11.16 6.54
CA PHE A 29 -12.30 11.20 7.96
C PHE A 29 -11.91 12.60 8.43
N GLY A 30 -11.61 13.52 7.51
CA GLY A 30 -11.29 14.91 7.81
C GLY A 30 -10.02 15.36 7.12
N THR A 31 -9.24 16.18 7.83
CA THR A 31 -7.98 16.78 7.37
C THR A 31 -6.85 16.52 8.36
N LEU A 32 -5.60 16.81 7.97
CA LEU A 32 -4.47 16.81 8.90
C LEU A 32 -4.69 17.74 10.11
N ALA A 33 -5.39 18.86 9.94
CA ALA A 33 -5.71 19.76 11.05
C ALA A 33 -6.69 19.13 12.06
N ASP A 34 -7.64 18.32 11.57
CA ASP A 34 -8.55 17.56 12.44
C ASP A 34 -7.79 16.46 13.18
N PHE A 35 -6.82 15.82 12.52
CA PHE A 35 -5.92 14.86 13.16
C PHE A 35 -5.08 15.50 14.27
N ASP A 36 -4.49 16.68 14.02
CA ASP A 36 -3.73 17.43 15.03
C ASP A 36 -4.59 17.80 16.24
N ALA A 37 -5.85 18.20 16.01
CA ALA A 37 -6.81 18.48 17.08
C ALA A 37 -7.11 17.22 17.91
N LEU A 38 -7.37 16.08 17.25
CA LEU A 38 -7.58 14.79 17.91
C LEU A 38 -6.36 14.37 18.75
N LEU A 39 -5.16 14.48 18.17
CA LEU A 39 -3.91 14.13 18.85
C LEU A 39 -3.71 14.98 20.12
N ALA A 40 -3.91 16.29 20.01
CA ALA A 40 -3.82 17.21 21.14
C ALA A 40 -4.83 16.86 22.24
N ASP A 41 -6.08 16.56 21.87
CA ASP A 41 -7.13 16.18 22.81
C ASP A 41 -6.85 14.85 23.52
N VAL A 42 -6.36 13.85 22.80
CA VAL A 42 -5.96 12.55 23.36
C VAL A 42 -4.80 12.74 24.35
N HIS A 43 -3.79 13.53 24.00
CA HIS A 43 -2.65 13.82 24.87
C HIS A 43 -3.03 14.64 26.10
N ALA A 44 -3.93 15.63 25.98
CA ALA A 44 -4.43 16.41 27.11
C ALA A 44 -5.14 15.53 28.17
N ARG A 45 -5.66 14.37 27.74
CA ARG A 45 -6.28 13.35 28.61
C ARG A 45 -5.28 12.31 29.14
N GLY A 46 -3.98 12.52 28.94
CA GLY A 46 -2.92 11.60 29.38
C GLY A 46 -2.89 10.27 28.62
N MET A 47 -3.56 10.19 27.47
CA MET A 47 -3.63 8.99 26.64
C MET A 47 -2.58 9.03 25.52
N LYS A 48 -2.41 7.91 24.83
CA LYS A 48 -1.56 7.78 23.63
C LYS A 48 -2.43 7.47 22.43
N LEU A 49 -2.10 8.04 21.27
CA LEU A 49 -2.70 7.71 19.99
C LEU A 49 -1.72 6.83 19.20
N ILE A 50 -2.21 5.72 18.66
CA ILE A 50 -1.47 4.78 17.81
C ILE A 50 -2.19 4.72 16.47
N LEU A 51 -1.43 4.78 15.38
CA LEU A 51 -1.94 4.62 14.03
C LEU A 51 -1.60 3.22 13.51
N ASP A 52 -2.55 2.62 12.80
CA ASP A 52 -2.25 1.45 11.99
C ASP A 52 -1.29 1.83 10.85
N LEU A 53 -0.31 0.99 10.56
CA LEU A 53 0.62 1.16 9.46
C LEU A 53 0.48 -0.05 8.55
N VAL A 54 0.29 0.19 7.26
CA VAL A 54 0.11 -0.86 6.25
C VAL A 54 1.31 -0.86 5.31
N PRO A 55 2.47 -1.41 5.72
CA PRO A 55 3.71 -1.29 4.94
C PRO A 55 3.84 -2.40 3.88
N ASN A 56 3.08 -3.48 3.97
CA ASN A 56 3.28 -4.66 3.12
C ASN A 56 2.95 -4.37 1.64
N HIS A 57 1.87 -3.62 1.40
CA HIS A 57 1.33 -3.30 0.09
C HIS A 57 0.82 -1.86 0.07
N THR A 58 0.63 -1.31 -1.12
CA THR A 58 -0.08 -0.04 -1.34
C THR A 58 -1.37 -0.30 -2.09
N SER A 59 -2.22 0.71 -2.27
CA SER A 59 -3.23 0.71 -3.34
C SER A 59 -2.56 0.64 -4.72
N ASN A 60 -3.23 0.05 -5.71
CA ASN A 60 -2.85 0.15 -7.12
C ASN A 60 -3.06 1.58 -7.69
N GLU A 61 -3.74 2.46 -6.97
CA GLU A 61 -3.85 3.87 -7.28
C GLU A 61 -2.69 4.70 -6.72
N HIS A 62 -1.89 4.13 -5.81
CA HIS A 62 -0.71 4.78 -5.24
C HIS A 62 0.25 5.23 -6.35
N PRO A 63 0.81 6.45 -6.30
CA PRO A 63 1.72 6.97 -7.34
C PRO A 63 2.87 6.01 -7.67
N TRP A 64 3.43 5.35 -6.65
CA TRP A 64 4.48 4.36 -6.82
C TRP A 64 4.06 3.19 -7.73
N PHE A 65 2.86 2.62 -7.54
CA PHE A 65 2.40 1.52 -8.40
C PHE A 65 2.10 2.00 -9.80
N ARG A 66 1.47 3.18 -9.93
CA ARG A 66 1.19 3.81 -11.23
C ARG A 66 2.46 4.04 -12.05
N GLU A 67 3.53 4.50 -11.42
CA GLU A 67 4.85 4.61 -12.04
C GLU A 67 5.43 3.22 -12.37
N SER A 68 5.42 2.29 -11.41
CA SER A 68 5.95 0.94 -11.58
C SER A 68 5.29 0.15 -12.72
N ARG A 69 3.98 0.33 -12.93
CA ARG A 69 3.22 -0.35 -13.99
C ARG A 69 3.34 0.34 -15.35
N SER A 70 3.81 1.59 -15.40
CA SER A 70 3.87 2.38 -16.64
C SER A 70 4.78 1.77 -17.70
N SER A 71 5.88 1.13 -17.30
CA SER A 71 6.78 0.38 -18.17
C SER A 71 7.72 -0.53 -17.38
N ARG A 72 8.26 -1.56 -18.03
CA ARG A 72 9.30 -2.43 -17.46
C ARG A 72 10.63 -1.70 -17.19
N ALA A 73 10.83 -0.51 -17.78
CA ALA A 73 12.06 0.28 -17.63
C ALA A 73 11.91 1.44 -16.62
N ASN A 74 10.74 1.63 -16.01
CA ASN A 74 10.52 2.70 -15.06
C ASN A 74 11.43 2.52 -13.82
N PRO A 75 12.03 3.59 -13.25
CA PRO A 75 12.85 3.48 -12.04
C PRO A 75 12.16 2.82 -10.85
N LYS A 76 10.84 2.94 -10.75
CA LYS A 76 10.02 2.29 -9.72
C LYS A 76 9.56 0.89 -10.08
N ARG A 77 9.99 0.31 -11.22
CA ARG A 77 9.55 -1.04 -11.65
C ARG A 77 9.80 -2.08 -10.57
N ASP A 78 10.98 -2.05 -9.95
CA ASP A 78 11.37 -2.99 -8.90
C ASP A 78 10.92 -2.57 -7.49
N TRP A 79 9.95 -1.65 -7.39
CA TRP A 79 9.31 -1.31 -6.10
C TRP A 79 8.19 -2.29 -5.76
N TYR A 80 7.70 -3.03 -6.75
CA TYR A 80 6.66 -4.06 -6.60
C TYR A 80 7.16 -5.40 -7.16
N ILE A 81 6.50 -6.48 -6.78
CA ILE A 81 6.92 -7.82 -7.18
C ILE A 81 6.28 -8.20 -8.51
N TRP A 82 7.07 -8.12 -9.60
CA TRP A 82 6.66 -8.48 -10.96
C TRP A 82 7.30 -9.80 -11.41
N ARG A 83 6.56 -10.63 -12.14
CA ARG A 83 7.07 -11.87 -12.74
C ARG A 83 6.47 -12.13 -14.12
N ASP A 84 7.27 -12.70 -15.01
CA ASP A 84 6.75 -13.16 -16.29
C ASP A 84 5.74 -14.30 -16.08
N PRO A 85 4.78 -14.48 -17.02
CA PRO A 85 3.89 -15.64 -17.02
C PRO A 85 4.67 -16.96 -17.02
N ALA A 86 4.05 -18.01 -16.47
CA ALA A 86 4.53 -19.37 -16.66
C ALA A 86 4.46 -19.78 -18.15
N PRO A 87 5.11 -20.88 -18.58
CA PRO A 87 5.14 -21.30 -19.99
C PRO A 87 3.76 -21.53 -20.63
N ASP A 88 2.73 -21.81 -19.83
CA ASP A 88 1.33 -21.96 -20.25
C ASP A 88 0.56 -20.63 -20.29
N GLY A 89 1.23 -19.51 -19.99
CA GLY A 89 0.65 -18.18 -19.87
C GLY A 89 -0.02 -17.89 -18.53
N GLY A 90 -0.03 -18.85 -17.60
CA GLY A 90 -0.64 -18.71 -16.29
C GLY A 90 0.23 -17.99 -15.26
N PRO A 91 -0.24 -17.90 -13.99
CA PRO A 91 0.52 -17.32 -12.89
C PRO A 91 1.91 -17.96 -12.70
N PRO A 92 2.90 -17.21 -12.19
CA PRO A 92 4.28 -17.69 -12.03
C PRO A 92 4.44 -18.86 -11.05
N ASN A 93 3.50 -19.02 -10.11
CA ASN A 93 3.45 -20.12 -9.15
C ASN A 93 2.00 -20.33 -8.65
N ASN A 94 1.82 -21.26 -7.71
CA ASN A 94 0.52 -21.65 -7.18
C ASN A 94 0.07 -20.87 -5.92
N TRP A 95 0.66 -19.70 -5.64
CA TRP A 95 0.26 -18.90 -4.48
C TRP A 95 -1.16 -18.36 -4.64
N THR A 96 -1.90 -18.35 -3.54
CA THR A 96 -3.30 -17.90 -3.47
C THR A 96 -3.41 -16.63 -2.64
N SER A 97 -4.31 -15.73 -3.03
CA SER A 97 -4.67 -14.57 -2.20
C SER A 97 -5.47 -15.04 -0.98
N PHE A 98 -5.28 -14.36 0.16
CA PHE A 98 -6.08 -14.54 1.36
C PHE A 98 -7.57 -14.20 1.15
N PHE A 99 -7.87 -13.39 0.13
CA PHE A 99 -9.25 -13.03 -0.25
C PHE A 99 -9.79 -13.86 -1.42
N GLY A 100 -9.07 -14.92 -1.80
CA GLY A 100 -9.51 -15.91 -2.79
C GLY A 100 -8.92 -15.67 -4.19
N GLY A 101 -8.78 -16.78 -4.93
CA GLY A 101 -8.14 -16.78 -6.24
C GLY A 101 -6.61 -16.74 -6.19
N PRO A 102 -5.94 -16.64 -7.36
CA PRO A 102 -4.49 -16.51 -7.44
C PRO A 102 -3.97 -15.24 -6.76
N ALA A 103 -2.78 -15.31 -6.17
CA ALA A 103 -2.08 -14.13 -5.62
C ALA A 103 -1.43 -13.24 -6.71
N TRP A 104 -1.74 -13.50 -7.97
CA TRP A 104 -1.07 -12.89 -9.12
C TRP A 104 -2.11 -12.39 -10.10
N THR A 105 -2.02 -11.11 -10.46
CA THR A 105 -2.85 -10.50 -11.50
C THR A 105 -1.98 -10.06 -12.66
N LEU A 106 -2.40 -10.41 -13.89
CA LEU A 106 -1.71 -10.02 -15.11
C LEU A 106 -1.95 -8.53 -15.39
N ASP A 107 -0.88 -7.76 -15.56
CA ASP A 107 -0.94 -6.42 -16.14
C ASP A 107 -0.72 -6.55 -17.66
N GLU A 108 -1.79 -6.37 -18.43
CA GLU A 108 -1.76 -6.53 -19.90
C GLU A 108 -0.78 -5.54 -20.56
N GLN A 109 -0.61 -4.35 -20.00
CA GLN A 109 0.28 -3.32 -20.53
C GLN A 109 1.74 -3.76 -20.56
N THR A 110 2.20 -4.42 -19.48
CA THR A 110 3.59 -4.87 -19.38
C THR A 110 3.76 -6.36 -19.63
N GLY A 111 2.68 -7.13 -19.74
CA GLY A 111 2.71 -8.58 -19.95
C GLY A 111 3.38 -9.34 -18.80
N GLN A 112 3.30 -8.81 -17.57
CA GLN A 112 3.80 -9.46 -16.36
C GLN A 112 2.71 -9.54 -15.31
N TYR A 113 2.80 -10.54 -14.45
CA TYR A 113 2.01 -10.63 -13.25
C TYR A 113 2.62 -9.77 -12.15
N TYR A 114 1.80 -9.04 -11.40
CA TYR A 114 2.19 -8.47 -10.11
C TYR A 114 1.59 -9.30 -8.97
N LEU A 115 2.33 -9.39 -7.86
CA LEU A 115 1.88 -10.08 -6.65
C LEU A 115 0.91 -9.19 -5.85
N HIS A 116 -0.16 -9.79 -5.32
CA HIS A 116 -1.04 -9.24 -4.30
C HIS A 116 -1.46 -10.38 -3.36
N GLN A 117 -1.23 -10.26 -2.04
CA GLN A 117 -1.67 -11.29 -1.10
C GLN A 117 -3.13 -11.10 -0.67
N PHE A 118 -3.72 -9.95 -0.94
CA PHE A 118 -5.09 -9.56 -0.58
C PHE A 118 -5.91 -9.23 -1.84
N VAL A 119 -6.67 -8.13 -1.89
CA VAL A 119 -7.39 -7.75 -3.12
C VAL A 119 -6.41 -7.45 -4.26
N THR A 120 -6.86 -7.54 -5.52
CA THR A 120 -6.00 -7.21 -6.67
C THR A 120 -5.55 -5.75 -6.66
N GLN A 121 -6.28 -4.87 -5.98
CA GLN A 121 -5.93 -3.47 -5.77
C GLN A 121 -4.87 -3.24 -4.68
N GLN A 122 -4.33 -4.29 -4.07
CA GLN A 122 -3.26 -4.22 -3.05
C GLN A 122 -1.96 -4.88 -3.55
N PRO A 123 -1.26 -4.30 -4.55
CA PRO A 123 0.02 -4.80 -5.02
C PRO A 123 1.10 -4.76 -3.93
N GLU A 124 1.82 -5.87 -3.80
CA GLU A 124 2.87 -6.07 -2.79
C GLU A 124 4.14 -5.26 -3.08
N LEU A 125 4.63 -4.57 -2.06
CA LEU A 125 5.92 -3.88 -2.11
C LEU A 125 7.07 -4.88 -2.09
N ASN A 126 8.13 -4.60 -2.85
CA ASN A 126 9.32 -5.43 -2.91
C ASN A 126 10.39 -4.94 -1.93
N TYR A 127 10.32 -5.39 -0.67
CA TYR A 127 11.32 -5.05 0.36
C TYR A 127 12.73 -5.62 0.13
N ARG A 128 12.96 -6.39 -0.94
CA ARG A 128 14.33 -6.74 -1.37
C ARG A 128 15.04 -5.53 -1.99
N ASN A 129 14.28 -4.54 -2.44
CA ASN A 129 14.80 -3.27 -2.91
C ASN A 129 14.97 -2.31 -1.72
N PRO A 130 16.21 -1.90 -1.36
CA PRO A 130 16.44 -1.04 -0.21
C PRO A 130 15.78 0.34 -0.35
N ALA A 131 15.54 0.83 -1.57
CA ALA A 131 14.84 2.11 -1.78
C ALA A 131 13.39 2.08 -1.29
N VAL A 132 12.73 0.91 -1.35
CA VAL A 132 11.36 0.72 -0.82
C VAL A 132 11.36 0.81 0.70
N LEU A 133 12.34 0.18 1.35
CA LEU A 133 12.49 0.27 2.80
C LEU A 133 12.73 1.71 3.24
N GLU A 134 13.67 2.41 2.62
CA GLU A 134 13.95 3.82 2.92
C GLU A 134 12.73 4.72 2.69
N ALA A 135 12.00 4.52 1.59
CA ALA A 135 10.77 5.27 1.30
C ALA A 135 9.72 5.04 2.40
N MET A 136 9.40 3.79 2.74
CA MET A 136 8.40 3.49 3.78
C MET A 136 8.82 4.01 5.16
N LEU A 137 10.12 3.94 5.51
CA LEU A 137 10.61 4.56 6.74
C LEU A 137 10.45 6.08 6.71
N GLY A 138 10.54 6.71 5.54
CA GLY A 138 10.20 8.12 5.33
C GLY A 138 8.73 8.40 5.64
N GLU A 139 7.81 7.61 5.09
CA GLU A 139 6.37 7.71 5.36
C GLU A 139 6.06 7.56 6.86
N MET A 140 6.70 6.60 7.53
CA MET A 140 6.55 6.40 8.97
C MET A 140 7.02 7.62 9.78
N ARG A 141 8.14 8.25 9.39
CA ARG A 141 8.71 9.41 10.09
C ARG A 141 7.83 10.65 10.01
N PHE A 142 6.95 10.75 9.01
CA PHE A 142 6.01 11.86 8.94
C PHE A 142 5.06 11.90 10.15
N TRP A 143 4.70 10.74 10.70
CA TRP A 143 3.75 10.60 11.82
C TRP A 143 4.38 10.54 13.22
N LEU A 144 5.71 10.54 13.32
CA LEU A 144 6.46 10.40 14.58
C LEU A 144 6.94 11.75 15.12
#